data_AF-A0A382MQL6-F1
#
_entry.id   AF-A0A382MQL6-F1
#
_cell.length_a   1.000
_cell.length_b   1.000
_cell.length_c   1.000
_cell.angle_alpha   90.00
_cell.angle_beta   90.00
_cell.angle_gamma   90.00
#
_symmetry.space_group_name_H-M   'P 1'
#
loop_
_entity.id
_entity.type
_entity.pdbx_description
1 polymer ?
#
loop_
_entity_poly.entity_id
_entity_poly.type
_entity_poly.pdbx_seq_one_letter_code
_entity_poly.pdbx_strand_id
1 'polypeptide(L)'
;VTINYTRISALIFLLFFLVYSYLAGEIQVFAFDEHADFNARTFPKFISYLGIAVSFLTLVLSRGEDDEPFGQFEWLKVFVLFVLVFTYGIIIKSVGFFLSTNLFLLISYYYLGVRSYKV
;
A
#
# COMPACT_ATOMS: atom_id res chain seq x y z
N VAL A 1 18.20 1.92 24.35
CA VAL A 1 17.37 2.06 23.12
C VAL A 1 15.98 1.59 23.49
N THR A 2 15.03 2.50 23.62
CA THR A 2 13.63 2.16 23.91
C THR A 2 12.93 1.79 22.60
N ILE A 3 12.28 0.63 22.57
CA ILE A 3 11.46 0.20 21.43
C ILE A 3 10.09 0.86 21.59
N ASN A 4 9.74 1.74 20.66
CA ASN A 4 8.44 2.40 20.57
C ASN A 4 7.67 1.84 19.35
N TYR A 5 6.34 1.86 19.38
CA TYR A 5 5.45 1.44 18.29
C TYR A 5 5.87 1.95 16.91
N THR A 6 6.30 3.21 16.80
CA THR A 6 6.77 3.80 15.54
C THR A 6 8.01 3.08 14.99
N ARG A 7 8.92 2.64 15.86
CA ARG A 7 10.09 1.87 15.44
C ARG A 7 9.72 0.43 15.08
N ILE A 8 8.77 -0.17 15.80
CA ILE A 8 8.27 -1.51 15.48
C ILE A 8 7.58 -1.50 14.11
N SER A 9 6.69 -0.55 13.85
CA SER A 9 6.00 -0.44 12.56
C SER A 9 6.99 -0.17 11.43
N ALA A 10 7.95 0.73 11.62
CA ALA A 10 9.02 0.98 10.65
C ALA A 10 9.85 -0.28 10.34
N LEU A 11 10.19 -1.10 11.35
CA LEU A 11 10.88 -2.38 11.15
C LEU A 11 10.03 -3.37 10.34
N ILE A 12 8.73 -3.49 10.68
CA ILE A 12 7.81 -4.38 9.96
C ILE A 12 7.69 -3.96 8.50
N PHE A 13 7.48 -2.67 8.23
CA PHE A 13 7.41 -2.15 6.86
C PHE A 13 8.73 -2.30 6.12
N LEU A 14 9.87 -2.08 6.77
CA LEU A 14 11.18 -2.28 6.17
C LEU A 14 11.36 -3.74 5.72
N LEU A 15 11.04 -4.70 6.59
CA LEU A 15 11.11 -6.13 6.25
C LEU A 15 10.12 -6.48 5.13
N PHE A 16 8.89 -5.97 5.21
CA PHE A 16 7.88 -6.13 4.17
C PHE A 16 8.38 -5.63 2.81
N PHE A 17 8.95 -4.43 2.74
CA PHE A 17 9.44 -3.88 1.47
C PHE A 17 10.72 -4.55 0.97
N LEU A 18 11.57 -5.09 1.84
CA LEU A 18 12.71 -5.92 1.44
C LEU A 18 12.24 -7.21 0.76
N VAL A 19 11.28 -7.92 1.38
CA VAL A 19 10.67 -9.10 0.78
C VAL A 19 9.96 -8.74 -0.53
N TYR A 20 9.20 -7.64 -0.54
CA TYR A 20 8.52 -7.16 -1.74
C TYR A 20 9.50 -6.81 -2.87
N SER A 21 10.65 -6.20 -2.56
CA SER A 21 11.70 -5.88 -3.54
C SER A 21 12.28 -7.14 -4.19
N TYR A 22 12.52 -8.18 -3.38
CA TYR A 22 12.92 -9.49 -3.88
C TYR A 22 11.87 -10.08 -4.83
N LEU A 23 10.60 -10.13 -4.41
CA LEU A 23 9.49 -10.64 -5.23
C LEU A 23 9.25 -9.81 -6.50
N ALA A 24 9.48 -8.50 -6.45
CA ALA A 24 9.42 -7.63 -7.62
C ALA A 24 10.51 -7.94 -8.65
N GLY A 25 11.64 -8.52 -8.22
CA GLY A 25 12.67 -9.06 -9.11
C GLY A 25 12.23 -10.30 -9.87
N GLU A 26 11.41 -11.14 -9.25
CA GLU A 26 10.92 -12.42 -9.79
C GLU A 26 9.76 -12.28 -10.79
N ILE A 27 9.17 -11.10 -10.94
CA ILE A 27 8.07 -10.87 -11.90
C ILE A 27 8.58 -11.23 -13.30
N GLN A 28 7.90 -12.13 -14.01
CA GLN A 28 8.30 -12.49 -15.37
C GLN A 28 8.01 -11.32 -16.33
N VAL A 29 9.04 -10.94 -17.09
CA VAL A 29 8.92 -9.95 -18.17
C VAL A 29 9.00 -10.71 -19.49
N PHE A 30 8.23 -10.30 -20.48
CA PHE A 30 8.29 -10.92 -21.79
C PHE A 30 9.66 -10.66 -22.43
N ALA A 31 10.19 -11.62 -23.20
CA ALA A 31 11.54 -11.53 -23.78
C ALA A 31 11.75 -10.29 -24.66
N PHE A 32 10.69 -9.73 -25.26
CA PHE A 32 10.76 -8.50 -26.05
C PHE A 32 10.78 -7.21 -25.20
N ASP A 33 10.34 -7.27 -23.94
CA ASP A 33 10.30 -6.14 -23.00
C ASP A 33 11.43 -6.20 -21.96
N GLU A 34 12.27 -7.24 -21.98
CA GLU A 34 13.31 -7.45 -20.98
C GLU A 34 14.36 -6.33 -20.97
N HIS A 35 14.64 -5.76 -22.14
CA HIS A 35 15.56 -4.62 -22.33
C HIS A 35 14.85 -3.28 -22.45
N ALA A 36 13.52 -3.23 -22.29
CA ALA A 36 12.80 -1.97 -22.27
C ALA A 36 13.14 -1.20 -20.99
N ASP A 37 13.36 0.12 -21.12
CA ASP A 37 13.58 1.01 -19.97
C ASP A 37 12.40 0.96 -18.98
N PHE A 38 11.21 0.65 -19.49
CA PHE A 38 9.99 0.49 -18.71
C PHE A 38 9.33 -0.85 -18.99
N ASN A 39 9.17 -1.69 -17.96
CA ASN A 39 8.50 -2.97 -18.07
C ASN A 39 7.66 -3.28 -16.82
N ALA A 40 7.07 -4.48 -16.77
CA ALA A 40 6.20 -4.91 -15.67
C ALA A 40 6.86 -4.84 -14.27
N ARG A 41 8.20 -4.87 -14.17
CA ARG A 41 8.94 -4.76 -12.91
C ARG A 41 9.15 -3.32 -12.44
N THR A 42 9.09 -2.33 -13.34
CA THR A 42 9.58 -0.97 -13.04
C THR A 42 8.80 -0.31 -11.91
N PHE A 43 7.46 -0.29 -12.00
CA PHE A 43 6.62 0.27 -10.93
C PHE A 43 6.75 -0.51 -9.60
N PRO A 44 6.65 -1.86 -9.57
CA PRO A 44 6.89 -2.64 -8.36
C PRO A 44 8.25 -2.35 -7.70
N LYS A 45 9.33 -2.34 -8.47
CA LYS A 45 10.67 -2.03 -7.95
C LYS A 45 10.76 -0.62 -7.41
N PHE A 46 10.24 0.37 -8.13
CA PHE A 46 10.21 1.76 -7.69
C PHE A 46 9.48 1.93 -6.35
N ILE A 47 8.28 1.37 -6.23
CA ILE A 47 7.50 1.38 -4.98
C ILE A 47 8.27 0.68 -3.85
N SER A 48 8.94 -0.44 -4.15
CA SER A 48 9.74 -1.17 -3.16
C SER A 48 10.88 -0.32 -2.60
N TYR A 49 11.62 0.40 -3.45
CA TYR A 49 12.74 1.23 -3.03
C TYR A 49 12.29 2.46 -2.25
N LEU A 50 11.19 3.10 -2.66
CA LEU A 50 10.60 4.18 -1.88
C LEU A 50 10.14 3.69 -0.50
N GLY A 51 9.50 2.52 -0.45
CA GLY A 51 9.07 1.90 0.80
C GLY A 51 10.23 1.58 1.75
N ILE A 52 11.32 1.00 1.23
CA ILE A 52 12.56 0.77 1.96
C ILE A 52 13.13 2.09 2.48
N ALA A 53 13.26 3.09 1.61
CA ALA A 53 13.86 4.38 1.97
C ALA A 53 13.06 5.08 3.08
N VAL A 54 11.73 5.19 2.93
CA VAL A 54 10.86 5.83 3.93
C VAL A 54 10.90 5.06 5.24
N SER A 55 10.76 3.73 5.20
CA SER A 55 10.74 2.91 6.42
C SER A 55 12.07 2.93 7.17
N PHE A 56 13.18 2.92 6.43
CA PHE A 56 14.52 3.06 7.01
C PHE A 56 14.72 4.44 7.64
N LEU A 57 14.32 5.52 6.94
CA LEU A 57 14.38 6.88 7.49
C LEU A 57 13.52 7.00 8.75
N THR A 58 12.28 6.48 8.76
CA THR A 58 11.43 6.48 9.95
C THR A 58 12.08 5.73 11.10
N LEU A 59 12.70 4.57 10.84
CA LEU A 59 13.38 3.78 11.87
C LEU A 59 14.56 4.54 12.51
N VAL A 60 15.35 5.26 11.71
CA VAL A 60 16.52 6.01 12.17
C VAL A 60 16.12 7.33 12.85
N LEU A 61 15.15 8.05 12.30
CA LEU A 61 14.75 9.39 12.75
C LEU A 61 13.73 9.37 13.90
N SER A 62 12.99 8.28 14.12
CA SER A 62 11.99 8.20 15.19
C SER A 62 12.61 8.40 16.58
N ARG A 63 12.16 9.44 17.29
CA ARG A 63 12.44 9.68 18.70
C ARG A 63 11.25 9.13 19.49
N GLY A 64 11.51 8.38 20.56
CA GLY A 64 10.50 7.56 21.25
C GLY A 64 9.46 8.32 22.07
N GLU A 65 9.11 9.55 21.69
CA GLU A 65 8.24 10.47 22.43
C GLU A 65 6.84 10.62 21.80
N ASP A 66 6.64 10.12 20.58
CA ASP A 66 5.41 10.31 19.79
C ASP A 66 4.45 9.10 19.89
N ASP A 67 4.08 8.69 21.11
CA ASP A 67 2.96 7.75 21.29
C ASP A 67 1.65 8.53 21.29
N GLU A 68 1.11 8.85 20.11
CA GLU A 68 -0.27 9.31 20.02
C GLU A 68 -1.22 8.25 20.61
N PRO A 69 -2.21 8.65 21.43
CA PRO A 69 -3.13 7.71 22.02
C PRO A 69 -3.96 7.01 20.93
N PHE A 70 -3.97 5.66 20.95
CA PHE A 70 -4.66 4.74 20.04
C PHE A 70 -6.17 4.96 19.81
N GLY A 71 -6.79 5.96 20.45
CA GLY A 71 -8.23 6.12 20.58
C GLY A 71 -8.97 6.77 19.41
N GLN A 72 -8.28 7.28 18.37
CA GLN A 72 -8.94 8.02 17.28
C GLN A 72 -8.98 7.28 15.93
N PHE A 73 -8.53 6.02 15.85
CA PHE A 73 -8.49 5.29 14.59
C PHE A 73 -9.85 4.66 14.25
N GLU A 74 -10.37 4.96 13.07
CA GLU A 74 -11.60 4.36 12.52
C GLU A 74 -11.34 2.96 11.94
N TRP A 75 -10.95 2.02 12.79
CA TRP A 75 -10.55 0.65 12.40
C TRP A 75 -11.59 -0.10 11.56
N LEU A 76 -12.88 0.15 11.80
CA LEU A 76 -13.95 -0.42 11.00
C LEU A 76 -13.82 0.01 9.53
N LYS A 77 -13.47 1.28 9.27
CA LYS A 77 -13.28 1.76 7.90
C LYS A 77 -12.06 1.17 7.22
N VAL A 78 -10.97 1.02 7.96
CA VAL A 78 -9.78 0.34 7.46
C VAL A 78 -10.12 -1.10 7.05
N PHE A 79 -10.84 -1.83 7.90
CA PHE A 79 -11.23 -3.22 7.63
C PHE A 79 -12.17 -3.35 6.43
N VAL A 80 -13.18 -2.50 6.32
CA VAL A 80 -14.11 -2.53 5.16
C VAL A 80 -13.38 -2.22 3.86
N LEU A 81 -12.51 -1.20 3.85
CA LEU A 81 -11.72 -0.87 2.66
C LEU A 81 -10.77 -1.99 2.28
N PHE A 82 -10.16 -2.65 3.27
CA PHE A 82 -9.30 -3.81 3.03
C PHE A 82 -10.08 -4.92 2.31
N VAL A 83 -11.23 -5.34 2.85
CA VAL A 83 -12.09 -6.36 2.21
C VAL A 83 -12.54 -5.93 0.80
N LEU A 84 -12.84 -4.65 0.62
CA LEU A 84 -13.28 -4.09 -0.67
C LEU A 84 -12.18 -4.18 -1.74
N VAL A 85 -10.91 -3.91 -1.39
CA VAL A 85 -9.76 -4.05 -2.30
C VAL A 85 -9.57 -5.51 -2.72
N PHE A 86 -9.67 -6.46 -1.80
CA PHE A 86 -9.58 -7.89 -2.13
C PHE A 86 -10.72 -8.33 -3.07
N THR A 87 -11.94 -7.88 -2.79
CA THR A 87 -13.12 -8.14 -3.63
C THR A 87 -12.92 -7.58 -5.04
N TYR A 88 -12.40 -6.35 -5.15
CA TYR A 88 -12.03 -5.74 -6.43
C TYR A 88 -11.00 -6.60 -7.20
N GLY A 89 -9.95 -7.07 -6.52
CA GLY A 89 -8.91 -7.91 -7.12
C GLY A 89 -9.43 -9.25 -7.67
N ILE A 90 -10.49 -9.79 -7.07
CA ILE A 90 -11.15 -11.01 -7.56
C ILE A 90 -12.02 -10.70 -8.80
N ILE A 91 -12.79 -9.61 -8.74
CA ILE A 91 -13.80 -9.28 -9.76
C ILE A 91 -13.16 -8.73 -11.05
N ILE A 92 -12.02 -8.03 -10.96
CA ILE A 92 -11.39 -7.35 -12.11
C ILE A 92 -11.10 -8.28 -13.29
N LYS A 93 -10.72 -9.54 -13.04
CA LYS A 93 -10.45 -10.51 -14.12
C LYS A 93 -11.72 -10.95 -14.86
N SER A 94 -12.87 -10.95 -14.19
CA SER A 94 -14.13 -11.43 -14.76
C SER A 94 -14.96 -10.31 -15.39
N VAL A 95 -15.11 -9.19 -14.69
CA VAL A 95 -15.99 -8.08 -15.09
C VAL A 95 -15.24 -7.02 -15.90
N GLY A 96 -13.91 -7.00 -15.80
CA GLY A 96 -13.04 -6.03 -16.46
C GLY A 96 -12.74 -4.81 -15.60
N PHE A 97 -11.68 -4.10 -15.97
CA PHE A 97 -11.14 -2.96 -15.22
C PHE A 97 -12.16 -1.84 -15.03
N PHE A 98 -12.82 -1.38 -16.10
CA PHE A 98 -13.67 -0.19 -16.05
C PHE A 98 -14.81 -0.33 -15.03
N LEU A 99 -15.58 -1.41 -15.10
CA LEU A 99 -16.71 -1.64 -14.20
C LEU A 99 -16.26 -1.93 -12.76
N SER A 100 -15.22 -2.75 -12.59
CA SER A 100 -14.71 -3.12 -11.27
C SER A 100 -14.17 -1.91 -10.51
N THR A 101 -13.42 -1.04 -11.20
CA THR A 101 -12.86 0.18 -10.63
C THR A 101 -13.95 1.19 -10.29
N ASN A 102 -14.93 1.41 -11.17
CA ASN A 102 -16.04 2.32 -10.86
C ASN A 102 -16.84 1.84 -9.64
N LEU A 103 -17.15 0.54 -9.57
CA LEU A 103 -17.87 -0.03 -8.42
C LEU A 103 -17.06 0.08 -7.12
N PHE A 104 -15.78 -0.29 -7.17
CA PHE A 104 -14.86 -0.14 -6.04
C PHE A 104 -14.83 1.30 -5.52
N LEU A 105 -14.62 2.28 -6.43
CA LEU A 105 -14.55 3.69 -6.08
C LEU A 105 -15.87 4.21 -5.50
N LEU A 106 -17.01 3.91 -6.12
CA LEU A 106 -18.32 4.35 -5.64
C LEU A 106 -18.58 3.85 -4.21
N ILE A 107 -18.33 2.57 -3.95
CA ILE A 107 -18.54 1.98 -2.63
C ILE A 107 -17.53 2.56 -1.62
N SER A 108 -16.25 2.66 -1.99
CA SER A 108 -15.22 3.20 -1.08
C SER A 108 -15.49 4.65 -0.71
N TYR A 109 -15.87 5.50 -1.68
CA TYR A 109 -16.18 6.91 -1.43
C TYR A 109 -17.42 7.08 -0.58
N TYR A 110 -18.47 6.29 -0.87
CA TYR A 110 -19.68 6.29 -0.08
C TYR A 110 -19.39 5.91 1.38
N TYR A 111 -18.63 4.84 1.58
CA TYR A 111 -18.33 4.33 2.91
C TYR A 111 -17.36 5.21 3.71
N LEU A 112 -16.37 5.81 3.04
CA LEU A 112 -15.49 6.81 3.66
C LEU A 112 -16.23 8.10 4.04
N GLY A 113 -17.44 8.32 3.54
CA GLY A 113 -18.23 9.50 3.85
C GLY A 113 -17.62 10.79 3.28
N VAL A 114 -16.77 10.70 2.24
CA VAL A 114 -16.12 11.85 1.59
C VAL A 114 -17.12 12.57 0.68
N ARG A 115 -18.23 13.01 1.27
CA ARG A 115 -19.27 13.80 0.60
C ARG A 115 -18.88 15.27 0.74
N SER A 116 -17.95 15.74 -0.08
CA SER A 116 -17.70 17.17 -0.21
C SER A 116 -18.82 17.78 -1.05
N TYR A 117 -19.96 18.10 -0.43
CA TYR A 117 -20.81 19.17 -0.96
C TYR A 117 -20.03 20.47 -0.75
N LYS A 118 -19.18 20.81 -1.72
CA LYS A 118 -18.65 22.17 -1.79
C LYS A 118 -19.81 23.01 -2.32
N VAL A 119 -20.52 23.65 -1.38
CA VAL A 119 -21.53 24.66 -1.69
C VAL A 119 -20.83 25.90 -2.22
#